data_AF-F9P4R7-F1
#
_entry.id   AF-F9P4R7-F1
#
_cell.length_a   1.000
_cell.length_b   1.000
_cell.length_c   1.000
_cell.angle_alpha   90.00
_cell.angle_beta   90.00
_cell.angle_gamma   90.00
#
_symmetry.space_group_name_H-M   'P 1'
#
loop_
_entity.id
_entity.type
_entity.pdbx_description
1 polymer ?
#
loop_
_entity_poly.entity_id
_entity_poly.type
_entity_poly.pdbx_seq_one_letter_code
_entity_poly.pdbx_strand_id
1 'polypeptide(L)'
;MKKRIALSFVALASVALLAACGEVKSGGSNATGTKVADKTIKIGFNFEETGATAAYGTAEQKGAQLAVEEINKAGGIDGKN
;
A
#
# COMPACT_ATOMS: atom_id res chain seq x y z
N MET A 1 -45.34 2.81 -29.75
CA MET A 1 -45.09 1.65 -28.85
C MET A 1 -43.62 1.24 -28.78
N LYS A 2 -42.89 1.15 -29.90
CA LYS A 2 -41.45 0.80 -29.94
C LYS A 2 -40.55 1.70 -29.06
N LYS A 3 -40.78 3.03 -29.06
CA LYS A 3 -40.04 3.98 -28.21
C LYS A 3 -40.32 3.85 -26.72
N ARG A 4 -41.51 3.38 -26.33
CA ARG A 4 -41.89 3.16 -24.93
C ARG A 4 -41.22 1.89 -24.38
N ILE A 5 -41.14 0.84 -25.19
CA ILE A 5 -40.43 -0.41 -24.85
C ILE A 5 -38.93 -0.15 -24.72
N ALA A 6 -38.34 0.64 -25.62
CA ALA A 6 -36.94 1.04 -25.54
C ALA A 6 -36.62 1.84 -24.26
N LEU A 7 -37.49 2.78 -23.88
CA LEU A 7 -37.34 3.54 -22.62
C LEU A 7 -37.43 2.65 -21.38
N SER A 8 -38.35 1.68 -21.36
CA SER A 8 -38.50 0.74 -20.26
C SER A 8 -37.28 -0.19 -20.10
N PHE A 9 -36.67 -0.62 -21.21
CA PHE A 9 -35.44 -1.42 -21.17
C PHE A 9 -34.25 -0.63 -20.65
N VAL A 10 -34.10 0.64 -21.06
CA VAL A 10 -33.04 1.52 -20.53
C VAL A 10 -33.22 1.76 -19.04
N ALA A 11 -34.45 2.00 -18.58
CA ALA A 11 -34.71 2.19 -17.14
C ALA A 11 -34.37 0.93 -16.33
N LEU A 12 -34.72 -0.26 -16.83
CA LEU A 12 -34.45 -1.53 -16.14
C LEU A 12 -32.95 -1.85 -16.11
N ALA A 13 -32.23 -1.57 -17.20
CA ALA A 13 -30.78 -1.73 -17.28
C ALA A 13 -30.05 -0.81 -16.30
N SER A 14 -30.48 0.45 -16.18
CA SER A 14 -29.89 1.42 -15.24
C SER A 14 -30.05 0.99 -13.78
N VAL A 15 -31.20 0.40 -13.41
CA VAL A 15 -31.43 -0.12 -12.05
C VAL A 15 -30.57 -1.36 -11.78
N ALA A 16 -30.40 -2.24 -12.78
CA ALA A 16 -29.51 -3.40 -12.66
C ALA A 16 -28.02 -3.00 -12.51
N LEU A 17 -27.58 -1.96 -13.22
CA LEU A 17 -26.24 -1.37 -13.07
C LEU A 17 -26.03 -0.76 -11.67
N LEU A 18 -27.07 -0.14 -11.10
CA LEU A 18 -26.99 0.47 -9.77
C LEU A 18 -26.94 -0.58 -8.65
N ALA A 19 -27.61 -1.73 -8.81
CA ALA A 19 -27.53 -2.86 -7.88
C ALA A 19 -26.22 -3.68 -8.03
N ALA A 20 -25.54 -3.58 -9.19
CA ALA A 20 -24.24 -4.20 -9.44
C ALA A 20 -23.05 -3.41 -8.87
N CYS A 21 -23.24 -2.12 -8.55
CA CYS A 21 -22.43 -1.46 -7.52
C CYS A 21 -22.84 -2.07 -6.18
N GLY A 22 -22.29 -3.25 -5.89
CA GLY A 22 -22.68 -4.09 -4.78
C GLY A 22 -22.70 -3.36 -3.45
N GLU A 23 -23.47 -3.93 -2.54
CA GLU A 23 -23.50 -3.65 -1.10
C GLU A 23 -22.26 -2.89 -0.64
N VAL A 24 -22.39 -1.57 -0.46
CA VAL A 24 -21.47 -0.85 0.42
C VAL A 24 -21.77 -1.43 1.78
N LYS A 25 -21.05 -2.48 2.15
CA LYS A 25 -20.99 -2.91 3.53
C LYS A 25 -20.60 -1.63 4.27
N SER A 26 -21.53 -1.10 5.06
CA SER A 26 -21.18 -0.22 6.17
C SER A 26 -20.48 -1.09 7.23
N GLY A 27 -19.40 -1.76 6.81
CA GLY A 27 -18.40 -2.30 7.69
C GLY A 27 -17.59 -1.09 8.06
N GLY A 28 -17.78 -0.60 9.29
CA GLY A 28 -16.96 0.46 9.86
C GLY A 28 -15.51 0.23 9.47
N SER A 29 -14.83 1.31 9.08
CA SER A 29 -13.49 1.34 8.46
C SER A 29 -12.52 0.31 9.02
N ASN A 30 -12.66 -0.94 8.59
CA ASN A 30 -11.62 -1.94 8.61
C ASN A 30 -10.84 -1.64 7.35
N ALA A 31 -10.06 -0.55 7.42
CA ALA A 31 -8.81 -0.55 6.70
C ALA A 31 -8.07 -1.78 7.21
N THR A 32 -8.27 -2.92 6.53
CA THR A 32 -7.29 -3.99 6.54
C THR A 32 -6.07 -3.34 5.91
N GLY A 33 -5.25 -2.70 6.75
CA GLY A 33 -3.93 -2.25 6.36
C GLY A 33 -3.27 -3.41 5.64
N THR A 34 -2.51 -3.13 4.59
CA THR A 34 -1.75 -4.14 3.86
C THR A 34 -1.12 -5.08 4.88
N LYS A 35 -1.53 -6.34 4.86
CA LYS A 35 -1.02 -7.32 5.80
C LYS A 35 0.47 -7.45 5.50
N VAL A 36 1.32 -6.76 6.26
CA VAL A 36 2.76 -7.00 6.29
C VAL A 36 2.92 -8.34 7.01
N ALA A 37 2.59 -9.41 6.28
CA ALA A 37 2.72 -10.80 6.71
C ALA A 37 4.18 -11.16 6.96
N ASP A 38 5.10 -10.33 6.49
CA ASP A 38 6.52 -10.53 6.62
C ASP A 38 6.99 -10.12 8.03
N LYS A 39 7.83 -10.99 8.61
CA LYS A 39 8.59 -10.69 9.83
C LYS A 39 9.56 -9.54 9.64
N THR A 40 9.84 -9.17 8.40
CA THR A 40 10.87 -8.19 8.03
C THR A 40 10.23 -6.96 7.40
N ILE A 41 10.64 -5.79 7.87
CA ILE A 41 10.30 -4.51 7.26
C ILE A 41 11.43 -4.15 6.29
N LYS A 42 11.10 -4.01 5.00
CA LYS A 42 12.08 -3.60 3.99
C LYS A 42 12.22 -2.09 3.99
N ILE A 43 13.43 -1.62 4.27
CA ILE A 43 13.81 -0.21 4.19
C ILE A 43 14.81 -0.06 3.06
N GLY A 44 14.50 0.83 2.12
CA GLY A 44 15.41 1.24 1.05
C GLY A 44 16.03 2.58 1.39
N PHE A 45 17.32 2.72 1.07
CA PHE A 45 18.03 3.99 1.18
C PHE A 45 18.55 4.39 -0.20
N ASN A 46 18.61 5.69 -0.45
CA ASN A 46 19.21 6.26 -1.65
C ASN A 46 20.39 7.13 -1.21
N PHE A 47 21.60 6.63 -1.41
CA PHE A 47 22.85 7.31 -1.07
C PHE A 47 23.66 7.55 -2.34
N GLU A 48 24.40 8.65 -2.38
CA GLU A 48 25.38 8.93 -3.42
C GLU A 48 26.62 8.05 -3.18
N GLU A 49 26.59 6.80 -3.64
CA GLU A 49 27.71 5.86 -3.50
C GLU A 49 28.79 6.05 -4.58
N THR A 50 28.56 6.92 -5.56
CA THR A 50 29.47 7.20 -6.67
C THR A 50 29.54 8.69 -6.99
N GLY A 51 30.54 9.10 -7.79
CA GLY A 51 30.73 10.50 -8.16
C GLY A 51 31.47 11.32 -7.09
N ALA A 52 31.41 12.65 -7.20
CA ALA A 52 32.20 13.56 -6.38
C ALA A 52 31.86 13.52 -4.88
N THR A 53 30.68 13.01 -4.53
CA THR A 53 30.15 12.94 -3.16
C THR A 53 30.12 11.52 -2.59
N ALA A 54 30.73 10.54 -3.29
CA ALA A 54 30.73 9.12 -2.92
C ALA A 54 31.16 8.82 -1.47
N ALA A 55 32.11 9.62 -0.96
CA ALA A 55 32.65 9.45 0.37
C ALA A 55 31.60 9.67 1.46
N TYR A 56 30.65 10.59 1.26
CA TYR A 56 29.55 10.84 2.18
C TYR A 56 28.54 9.68 2.12
N GLY A 57 28.09 9.30 0.93
CA GLY A 57 27.11 8.22 0.78
C GLY A 57 27.60 6.87 1.32
N THR A 58 28.89 6.55 1.17
CA THR A 58 29.48 5.34 1.76
C THR A 58 29.45 5.37 3.30
N ALA A 59 29.72 6.54 3.89
CA ALA A 59 29.68 6.69 5.35
C ALA A 59 28.24 6.63 5.88
N GLU A 60 27.30 7.28 5.20
CA GLU A 60 25.88 7.27 5.50
C GLU A 60 25.29 5.86 5.42
N GLN A 61 25.62 5.11 4.38
CA GLN A 61 25.18 3.72 4.22
C GLN A 61 25.63 2.84 5.39
N LYS A 62 26.90 2.95 5.80
CA LYS A 62 27.42 2.20 6.94
C LYS A 62 26.73 2.60 8.24
N GLY A 63 26.47 3.89 8.45
CA GLY A 63 25.73 4.39 9.61
C GLY A 63 24.29 3.89 9.64
N ALA A 64 23.59 3.91 8.50
CA ALA A 64 22.24 3.40 8.37
C ALA A 64 22.17 1.88 8.63
N GLN A 65 23.14 1.11 8.12
CA GLN A 65 23.25 -0.33 8.39
C GLN A 65 23.51 -0.62 9.88
N LEU A 66 24.41 0.13 10.52
CA LEU A 66 24.65 0.01 11.96
C LEU A 66 23.37 0.27 12.76
N ALA A 67 22.63 1.32 12.43
CA ALA A 67 21.37 1.64 13.10
C ALA A 67 20.32 0.52 12.93
N VAL A 68 20.19 -0.03 11.71
CA VAL A 68 19.30 -1.18 11.46
C VAL A 68 19.71 -2.39 12.31
N GLU A 69 21.01 -2.69 12.41
CA GLU A 69 21.50 -3.79 13.24
C GLU A 69 21.20 -3.58 14.73
N GLU A 70 21.43 -2.37 15.25
CA GLU A 70 21.17 -2.02 16.64
C GLU A 70 19.67 -2.12 16.98
N ILE A 71 18.81 -1.60 16.11
CA ILE A 71 17.35 -1.69 16.26
C ILE A 71 16.89 -3.15 16.23
N ASN A 72 17.39 -3.94 15.27
CA ASN A 72 17.04 -5.35 15.16
C ASN A 72 17.50 -6.16 16.38
N LYS A 73 18.68 -5.83 16.96
CA LYS A 73 19.17 -6.42 18.22
C LYS A 73 18.32 -6.00 19.42
N ALA A 74 17.75 -4.79 19.42
CA ALA A 74 16.89 -4.27 20.47
C ALA A 74 15.42 -4.77 20.40
N GLY A 75 15.10 -5.68 19.48
CA GLY A 75 13.77 -6.27 19.34
C GLY A 75 13.00 -5.84 18.08
N GLY A 76 13.63 -5.05 17.20
CA GLY A 76 13.04 -4.62 15.94
C GLY A 76 11.91 -3.59 16.14
N ILE A 77 11.15 -3.36 15.07
CA ILE A 77 10.01 -2.43 15.08
C ILE A 77 8.73 -3.25 15.19
N ASP A 78 7.96 -3.08 16.26
CA ASP A 78 6.76 -3.89 16.54
C ASP A 78 7.04 -5.41 16.48
N GLY A 79 8.24 -5.83 16.91
CA GLY A 79 8.69 -7.22 16.87
C GLY A 79 9.06 -7.76 15.48
N LYS A 80 9.32 -6.87 14.52
CA LYS A 80 9.71 -7.20 13.13
C LYS A 80 11.17 -6.78 12.86
N ASN A 81 11.94 -7.63 12.17
CA ASN A 81 13.35 -7.42 11.82
C ASN A 81 13.81 -8.11 10.52
#